data_AF-A0A7Y1YVT4-F1
#
_entry.id   AF-A0A7Y1YVT4-F1
#
_cell.length_a   1.000
_cell.length_b   1.000
_cell.length_c   1.000
_cell.angle_alpha   90.00
_cell.angle_beta   90.00
_cell.angle_gamma   90.00
#
_symmetry.space_group_name_H-M   'P 1'
#
loop_
_entity.id
_entity.type
_entity.pdbx_description
1 polymer ?
#
loop_
_entity_poly.entity_id
_entity_poly.type
_entity_poly.pdbx_seq_one_letter_code
_entity_poly.pdbx_strand_id
1 'polypeptide(L)'
;MAESQKSTEMNRQLRRKWCITILALMWSGPSAAHGGVVEENDLCLIEIGVFSAHFTIYQPQTRASQEFCEDVPDVTDTLFVLDYLHDSLREVPVDFRIIRDVNERTVYASWADVRAIEDLEAVTEMYAPPRVYP
;
A
#
# COMPACT_ATOMS: atom_id res chain seq x y z
N MET A 1 42.42 -23.94 -46.24
CA MET A 1 42.29 -22.62 -45.56
C MET A 1 40.85 -22.16 -45.32
N ALA A 2 39.80 -22.92 -45.70
CA ALA A 2 38.39 -22.48 -45.60
C ALA A 2 37.62 -22.92 -44.33
N GLU A 3 38.12 -23.90 -43.56
CA GLU A 3 37.40 -24.42 -42.37
C GLU A 3 37.55 -23.58 -41.10
N SER A 4 38.62 -22.80 -40.96
CA SER A 4 38.87 -21.98 -39.75
C SER A 4 37.93 -20.75 -39.66
N GLN A 5 37.44 -20.23 -40.79
CA GLN A 5 36.59 -19.04 -40.83
C GLN A 5 35.12 -19.30 -40.44
N LYS A 6 34.61 -20.52 -40.63
CA LYS A 6 33.20 -20.85 -40.31
C LYS A 6 32.95 -20.96 -38.80
N SER A 7 33.95 -21.41 -38.04
CA SER A 7 33.87 -21.56 -36.58
C SER A 7 33.83 -20.20 -35.85
N THR A 8 34.53 -19.21 -36.36
CA THR A 8 34.59 -17.86 -35.77
C THR A 8 33.31 -17.07 -36.01
N GLU A 9 32.67 -17.19 -37.18
CA GLU A 9 31.36 -16.59 -37.45
C GLU A 9 30.23 -17.22 -36.62
N MET A 10 30.23 -18.54 -36.47
CA MET A 10 29.21 -19.25 -35.68
C MET A 10 29.27 -18.89 -34.19
N ASN A 11 30.47 -18.76 -33.61
CA ASN A 11 30.66 -18.29 -32.24
C ASN A 11 30.28 -16.81 -32.06
N ARG A 12 30.48 -15.98 -33.10
CA ARG A 12 30.06 -14.57 -33.09
C ARG A 12 28.54 -14.42 -33.13
N GLN A 13 27.84 -15.28 -33.88
CA GLN A 13 26.38 -15.34 -33.94
C GLN A 13 25.77 -15.87 -32.63
N LEU A 14 26.36 -16.92 -32.03
CA LEU A 14 25.91 -17.46 -30.73
C LEU A 14 26.09 -16.43 -29.60
N ARG A 15 27.25 -15.75 -29.54
CA ARG A 15 27.53 -14.69 -28.56
C ARG A 15 26.56 -13.52 -28.70
N ARG A 16 26.27 -13.09 -29.93
CA ARG A 16 25.35 -11.97 -30.19
C ARG A 16 23.92 -12.31 -29.78
N LYS A 17 23.45 -13.54 -30.02
CA LYS A 17 22.13 -14.00 -29.55
C LYS A 17 22.08 -14.10 -28.03
N TRP A 18 23.13 -14.60 -27.38
CA TRP A 18 23.22 -14.67 -25.92
C TRP A 18 23.24 -13.29 -25.24
N CYS A 19 23.93 -12.30 -25.81
CA CYS A 19 23.92 -10.94 -25.27
C CYS A 19 22.54 -10.28 -25.37
N ILE A 20 21.79 -10.53 -26.45
CA ILE A 20 20.44 -9.98 -26.62
C ILE A 20 19.47 -10.60 -25.59
N THR A 21 19.59 -11.90 -25.31
CA THR A 21 18.74 -12.56 -24.31
C THR A 21 19.06 -12.10 -22.88
N ILE A 22 20.34 -11.90 -22.54
CA ILE A 22 20.75 -11.41 -21.20
C ILE A 22 20.29 -9.96 -20.97
N LEU A 23 20.28 -9.12 -21.99
CA LEU A 23 19.84 -7.72 -21.88
C LEU A 23 18.33 -7.60 -21.61
N ALA A 24 17.52 -8.56 -22.03
CA ALA A 24 16.07 -8.54 -21.83
C ALA A 24 15.64 -8.88 -20.38
N LEU A 25 16.45 -9.61 -19.60
CA LEU A 25 16.14 -9.96 -18.21
C LEU A 25 16.37 -8.82 -17.20
N MET A 26 16.97 -7.70 -17.63
CA MET A 26 17.29 -6.56 -16.74
C MET A 26 16.15 -5.53 -16.66
N TRP A 27 14.99 -5.78 -17.29
CA TRP A 27 13.84 -4.87 -17.28
C TRP A 27 12.82 -5.19 -16.17
N SER A 28 13.27 -5.72 -15.04
CA SER A 28 12.43 -5.77 -13.84
C SER A 28 12.47 -4.39 -13.19
N GLY A 29 11.53 -3.52 -13.58
CA GLY A 29 11.34 -2.23 -12.91
C GLY A 29 10.97 -2.42 -11.43
N PRO A 30 11.35 -1.51 -10.53
CA PRO A 30 10.94 -1.58 -9.14
C PRO A 30 9.42 -1.43 -9.07
N SER A 31 8.72 -2.50 -8.67
CA SER A 31 7.36 -2.42 -8.19
C SER A 31 7.39 -1.78 -6.81
N ALA A 32 6.99 -0.52 -6.72
CA ALA A 32 6.84 0.19 -5.46
C ALA A 32 5.65 -0.42 -4.70
N ALA A 33 5.95 -1.21 -3.66
CA ALA A 33 4.97 -1.55 -2.64
C ALA A 33 4.78 -0.30 -1.77
N HIS A 34 3.63 0.35 -1.92
CA HIS A 34 3.15 1.40 -1.03
C HIS A 34 2.65 0.71 0.24
N GLY A 35 2.76 1.33 1.41
CA GLY A 35 2.40 0.65 2.65
C GLY A 35 1.96 1.59 3.75
N GLY A 36 0.66 1.59 4.02
CA GLY A 36 -0.03 2.08 5.22
C GLY A 36 -1.13 1.11 5.68
N VAL A 37 -1.38 0.05 4.91
CA VAL A 37 -2.31 -1.07 5.08
C VAL A 37 -1.65 -2.24 4.36
N VAL A 38 -1.47 -3.38 5.03
CA VAL A 38 -0.86 -4.54 4.38
C VAL A 38 -1.95 -5.26 3.59
N GLU A 39 -1.81 -5.30 2.26
CA GLU A 39 -2.61 -6.17 1.40
C GLU A 39 -2.09 -7.61 1.54
N GLU A 40 -2.72 -8.39 2.42
CA GLU A 40 -2.42 -9.82 2.58
C GLU A 40 -3.61 -10.63 2.04
N ASN A 41 -3.43 -11.37 0.95
CA ASN A 41 -4.49 -12.15 0.30
C ASN A 41 -5.74 -11.33 -0.09
N ASP A 42 -5.56 -10.16 -0.71
CA ASP A 42 -6.64 -9.22 -1.06
C ASP A 42 -7.42 -8.65 0.16
N LEU A 43 -6.87 -8.75 1.37
CA LEU A 43 -7.44 -8.17 2.58
C LEU A 43 -6.61 -6.98 3.05
N CYS A 44 -7.26 -5.82 3.18
CA CYS A 44 -6.69 -4.59 3.71
C CYS A 44 -6.58 -4.69 5.25
N LEU A 45 -5.40 -5.03 5.79
CA LEU A 45 -5.21 -5.19 7.25
C LEU A 45 -4.63 -3.93 7.91
N ILE A 46 -5.24 -3.51 9.03
CA ILE A 46 -4.71 -2.47 9.93
C ILE A 46 -4.45 -3.04 11.32
N GLU A 47 -3.33 -2.63 11.94
CA GLU A 47 -2.95 -3.01 13.30
C GLU A 47 -3.36 -1.94 14.33
N ILE A 48 -4.02 -2.38 15.41
CA ILE A 48 -4.46 -1.55 16.53
C ILE A 48 -3.83 -2.13 17.81
N GLY A 49 -2.59 -1.71 18.09
CA GLY A 49 -1.81 -2.26 19.19
C GLY A 49 -1.42 -3.71 18.92
N VAL A 50 -2.09 -4.67 19.58
CA VAL A 50 -1.87 -6.12 19.40
C VAL A 50 -3.00 -6.79 18.61
N PHE A 51 -3.96 -6.01 18.15
CA PHE A 51 -5.13 -6.49 17.42
C PHE A 51 -5.07 -6.09 15.95
N SER A 52 -5.90 -6.73 15.14
CA SER A 52 -6.04 -6.41 13.72
C SER A 52 -7.51 -6.18 13.36
N ALA A 53 -7.74 -5.35 12.36
CA ALA A 53 -9.04 -5.14 11.72
C ALA A 53 -8.90 -5.16 10.19
N HIS A 54 -9.94 -5.60 9.47
CA HIS A 54 -10.09 -5.34 8.05
C HIS A 54 -10.55 -3.90 7.88
N PHE A 55 -9.80 -3.14 7.09
CA PHE A 55 -10.07 -1.74 6.83
C PHE A 55 -10.44 -1.53 5.37
N THR A 56 -11.66 -1.09 5.09
CA THR A 56 -12.16 -0.94 3.73
C THR A 56 -12.72 0.45 3.52
N ILE A 57 -12.40 1.05 2.38
CA ILE A 57 -12.90 2.36 1.97
C ILE A 57 -13.82 2.19 0.76
N TYR A 58 -14.97 2.86 0.78
CA TYR A 58 -15.93 2.89 -0.33
C TYR A 58 -16.25 4.32 -0.75
N GLN A 59 -16.40 4.54 -2.06
CA GLN A 59 -16.85 5.81 -2.64
C GLN A 59 -18.14 5.60 -3.47
N PRO A 60 -19.30 5.45 -2.82
CA PRO A 60 -20.52 4.96 -3.47
C PRO A 60 -21.04 5.83 -4.60
N GLN A 61 -20.75 7.14 -4.57
CA GLN A 61 -21.21 8.08 -5.59
C GLN A 61 -20.48 7.93 -6.93
N THR A 62 -19.19 7.55 -6.90
CA THR A 62 -18.34 7.53 -8.11
C THR A 62 -17.85 6.12 -8.47
N ARG A 63 -17.75 5.22 -7.49
CA ARG A 63 -17.16 3.87 -7.63
C ARG A 63 -18.09 2.74 -7.17
N ALA A 64 -19.36 3.06 -6.88
CA ALA A 64 -20.38 2.10 -6.46
C ALA A 64 -19.92 1.24 -5.26
N SER A 65 -19.71 -0.06 -5.46
CA SER A 65 -19.28 -1.00 -4.41
C SER A 65 -17.80 -1.39 -4.52
N GLN A 66 -16.99 -0.61 -5.24
CA GLN A 66 -15.55 -0.87 -5.33
C GLN A 66 -14.87 -0.57 -3.98
N GLU A 67 -13.98 -1.47 -3.59
CA GLU A 67 -13.20 -1.40 -2.35
C GLU A 67 -11.82 -0.78 -2.60
N PHE A 68 -11.37 0.02 -1.64
CA PHE A 68 -10.04 0.62 -1.60
C PHE A 68 -9.42 0.43 -0.21
N CYS A 69 -8.09 0.33 -0.13
CA CYS A 69 -7.35 0.22 1.14
C CYS A 69 -6.77 1.56 1.59
N GLU A 70 -6.07 2.27 0.69
CA GLU A 70 -5.32 3.49 1.01
C GLU A 70 -5.61 4.59 -0.01
N ASP A 71 -5.40 4.29 -1.29
CA ASP A 71 -5.57 5.23 -2.40
C ASP A 71 -7.03 5.29 -2.86
N VAL A 72 -7.64 6.47 -2.70
CA VAL A 72 -8.98 6.76 -3.24
C VAL A 72 -8.89 7.70 -4.45
N PRO A 73 -9.62 7.43 -5.55
CA PRO A 73 -9.44 8.16 -6.80
C PRO A 73 -10.14 9.51 -6.87
N ASP A 74 -11.21 9.72 -6.10
CA ASP A 74 -12.08 10.89 -6.25
C ASP A 74 -12.26 11.65 -4.92
N VAL A 75 -12.57 12.95 -5.02
CA VAL A 75 -13.00 13.75 -3.87
C VAL A 75 -14.53 13.71 -3.79
N THR A 76 -15.06 12.81 -2.96
CA THR A 76 -16.50 12.59 -2.78
C THR A 76 -16.78 12.03 -1.38
N ASP A 77 -18.06 11.93 -1.01
CA ASP A 77 -18.49 11.17 0.17
C ASP A 77 -17.84 9.79 0.19
N THR A 78 -17.08 9.55 1.25
CA THR A 78 -16.23 8.36 1.42
C THR A 78 -16.62 7.67 2.72
N LEU A 79 -16.89 6.37 2.63
CA LEU A 79 -17.25 5.53 3.78
C LEU A 79 -16.05 4.69 4.18
N PHE A 80 -15.63 4.82 5.43
CA PHE A 80 -14.59 4.02 6.06
C PHE A 80 -15.23 2.92 6.91
N VAL A 81 -14.83 1.67 6.70
CA VAL A 81 -15.36 0.50 7.41
C VAL A 81 -14.19 -0.19 8.11
N LEU A 82 -14.34 -0.45 9.41
CA LEU A 82 -13.43 -1.27 10.19
C LEU A 82 -14.20 -2.51 10.66
N ASP A 83 -13.73 -3.69 10.28
CA ASP A 83 -14.26 -4.99 10.73
C ASP A 83 -13.20 -5.68 11.61
N TYR A 84 -13.56 -6.01 12.85
CA TYR A 84 -12.62 -6.51 13.85
C TYR A 84 -12.37 -8.01 13.69
N LEU A 85 -11.10 -8.44 13.58
CA LEU A 85 -10.77 -9.87 13.46
C LEU A 85 -10.85 -10.60 14.81
N HIS A 86 -10.86 -9.86 15.92
CA HIS A 86 -10.87 -10.41 17.27
C HIS A 86 -12.00 -9.81 18.10
N ASP A 87 -12.79 -10.66 18.75
CA ASP A 87 -13.91 -10.23 19.60
C ASP A 87 -13.45 -9.31 20.75
N SER A 88 -12.20 -9.43 21.21
CA SER A 88 -11.65 -8.55 22.25
C SER A 88 -11.65 -7.07 21.87
N LEU A 89 -11.58 -6.73 20.57
CA LEU A 89 -11.68 -5.33 20.11
C LEU A 89 -13.10 -4.75 20.32
N ARG A 90 -14.12 -5.61 20.40
CA ARG A 90 -15.52 -5.20 20.60
C ARG A 90 -15.80 -4.75 22.03
N GLU A 91 -14.88 -5.00 22.95
CA GLU A 91 -15.00 -4.61 24.37
C GLU A 91 -14.16 -3.37 24.72
N VAL A 92 -13.29 -2.90 23.81
CA VAL A 92 -12.44 -1.74 24.04
C VAL A 92 -12.95 -0.51 23.27
N PRO A 93 -12.82 0.70 23.84
CA PRO A 93 -13.17 1.91 23.13
C PRO A 93 -12.11 2.22 22.07
N VAL A 94 -12.56 2.43 20.82
CA VAL A 94 -11.72 2.81 19.68
C VAL A 94 -12.15 4.18 19.18
N ASP A 95 -11.19 5.10 18.99
CA ASP A 95 -11.42 6.36 18.28
C ASP A 95 -10.94 6.27 16.84
N PHE A 96 -11.43 7.20 16.01
CA PHE A 96 -11.04 7.28 14.60
C PHE A 96 -10.74 8.73 14.24
N ARG A 97 -9.61 8.97 13.61
CA ARG A 97 -9.14 10.31 13.26
C ARG A 97 -8.53 10.32 11.87
N ILE A 98 -8.91 11.30 11.06
CA ILE A 98 -8.27 11.60 9.78
C ILE A 98 -7.51 12.92 9.97
N ILE A 99 -6.21 12.90 9.70
CA ILE A 99 -5.34 14.07 9.77
C ILE A 99 -4.69 14.34 8.41
N ARG A 100 -4.35 15.60 8.13
CA ARG A 100 -3.48 15.95 7.02
C ARG A 100 -2.06 15.45 7.30
N ASP A 101 -1.42 14.89 6.29
CA ASP A 101 0.00 14.57 6.35
C ASP A 101 0.85 15.84 6.22
N VAL A 102 1.21 16.43 7.36
CA VAL A 102 2.01 17.66 7.43
C VAL A 102 3.52 17.44 7.38
N ASN A 103 3.95 16.18 7.53
CA ASN A 103 5.36 15.80 7.55
C ASN A 103 5.77 15.00 6.31
N GLU A 104 4.89 14.94 5.29
CA GLU A 104 5.09 14.27 4.00
C GLU A 104 5.61 12.83 4.16
N ARG A 105 5.04 12.11 5.14
CA ARG A 105 5.39 10.71 5.42
C ARG A 105 4.62 9.75 4.50
N THR A 106 3.48 10.20 3.99
CA THR A 106 2.53 9.45 3.19
C THR A 106 2.25 8.11 3.86
N VAL A 107 2.56 7.01 3.17
CA VAL A 107 2.33 5.65 3.62
C VAL A 107 3.32 5.26 4.74
N TYR A 108 4.51 5.85 4.80
CA TYR A 108 5.53 5.56 5.81
C TYR A 108 5.31 6.26 7.17
N ALA A 109 4.10 6.77 7.42
CA ALA A 109 3.75 7.41 8.67
C ALA A 109 3.74 6.40 9.83
N SER A 110 4.40 6.75 10.93
CA SER A 110 4.42 5.95 12.15
C SER A 110 3.76 6.68 13.32
N TRP A 111 3.43 5.96 14.39
CA TRP A 111 2.96 6.56 15.65
C TRP A 111 3.95 7.58 16.24
N ALA A 112 5.25 7.45 15.98
CA ALA A 112 6.23 8.44 16.40
C ALA A 112 6.09 9.75 15.63
N ASP A 113 5.80 9.67 14.33
CA ASP A 113 5.56 10.84 13.47
C ASP A 113 4.30 11.59 13.90
N VAL A 114 3.22 10.87 14.23
CA VAL A 114 1.97 11.47 14.74
C VAL A 114 2.20 12.19 16.08
N ARG A 115 2.96 11.59 17.01
CA ARG A 115 3.27 12.22 18.31
C ARG A 115 4.20 13.43 18.20
N ALA A 116 4.94 13.56 17.11
CA ALA A 116 5.81 14.71 16.87
C ALA A 116 5.05 15.96 16.39
N ILE A 117 3.77 15.82 16.01
CA ILE A 117 2.91 16.94 15.62
C ILE A 117 2.56 17.76 16.88
N GLU A 118 2.94 19.03 16.89
CA GLU A 118 2.73 19.93 18.04
C GLU A 118 1.25 20.19 18.35
N ASP A 119 0.45 20.47 17.30
CA ASP A 119 -0.99 20.70 17.40
C ASP A 119 -1.73 19.73 16.47
N LEU A 120 -2.14 18.60 17.04
CA LEU A 120 -2.84 17.55 16.30
C LEU A 120 -4.25 17.97 15.88
N GLU A 121 -4.92 18.85 16.64
CA GLU A 121 -6.25 19.34 16.31
C GLU A 121 -6.21 20.27 15.10
N ALA A 122 -5.18 21.13 15.00
CA ALA A 122 -5.00 22.02 13.85
C ALA A 122 -4.87 21.28 12.51
N VAL A 123 -4.42 20.02 12.52
CA VAL A 123 -4.24 19.18 11.32
C VAL A 123 -5.32 18.12 11.15
N THR A 124 -6.29 18.06 12.06
CA THR A 124 -7.38 17.07 12.01
C THR A 124 -8.47 17.51 11.03
N GLU A 125 -8.84 16.62 10.10
CA GLU A 125 -9.97 16.81 9.17
C GLU A 125 -11.26 16.20 9.72
N MET A 126 -11.15 15.08 10.44
CA MET A 126 -12.28 14.39 11.06
C MET A 126 -11.83 13.72 12.35
N TYR A 127 -12.64 13.83 13.40
CA TYR A 127 -12.46 13.06 14.61
C TYR A 127 -13.77 12.43 15.08
N ALA A 128 -13.76 11.12 15.27
CA ALA A 128 -14.79 10.36 15.96
C ALA A 128 -14.24 9.93 17.32
N PRO A 129 -14.86 10.32 18.45
CA PRO A 129 -14.35 10.03 19.79
C PRO A 129 -14.41 8.54 20.11
N PRO A 130 -13.67 8.08 21.15
CA PRO A 130 -13.61 6.67 21.51
C PRO A 130 -15.00 6.08 21.78
N ARG A 131 -15.34 4.99 21.09
CA ARG A 131 -16.60 4.27 21.27
C ARG A 131 -16.38 2.77 21.22
N VAL A 132 -17.17 2.04 22.00
CA VAL A 132 -17.27 0.58 21.95
C VAL A 132 -18.27 0.19 20.86
N TYR A 133 -17.87 -0.70 19.96
CA TYR A 133 -18.69 -1.24 18.87
C TYR A 133 -18.95 -2.72 19.15
N PRO A 134 -20.07 -3.04 19.85
CA PRO A 134 -20.30 -4.36 20.42
C PRO A 134 -20.71 -5.43 19.42
#